data_AF-A0AAQ6AQV0-F1
#
_entry.id   AF-A0AAQ6AQV0-F1
#
_cell.length_a   1.000
_cell.length_b   1.000
_cell.length_c   1.000
_cell.angle_alpha   90.00
_cell.angle_beta   90.00
_cell.angle_gamma   90.00
#
_symmetry.space_group_name_H-M   'P 1'
#
loop_
_entity.id
_entity.type
_entity.pdbx_description
1 polymer ?
#
loop_
_entity_poly.entity_id
_entity_poly.type
_entity_poly.pdbx_seq_one_letter_code
_entity_poly.pdbx_strand_id
1 'polypeptide(L)'
;MRRRRREGDGVRGVVDGGGSQRTGSIAVQGSVHGEVWVLEPGGGGCVGGPEELQSVHGDAARLVQLVLLVKILQRLDEALREILLVAGRLRVQELGGGVGGGGDQTVGLDDKALQIRRGFEPFGEHAVNSSWVAVQELEQLGLGEAVDLHVCEIPVEYQAVQNLLPSLWKEQQPQLVVHVGVSGLATTVTLEQCGHNKGYKRLDNCSFCPASQCCMENGPDCIKSVLDMDAVCKRVNDSDIGIAVSVSKDAGRYLCDYTYYTSLYLRQGHAAFVHVPPLGKPYSSQDLGRGLQAVIQEMLKLLEEEHKHNEHCNHSH
;
A
#
# COMPACT_ATOMS: atom_id res chain seq x y z
N MET A 1 15.99 53.60 -46.60
CA MET A 1 15.16 53.99 -47.77
C MET A 1 13.74 54.24 -47.26
N ARG A 2 13.12 55.38 -47.66
CA ARG A 2 11.72 55.88 -47.51
C ARG A 2 10.65 54.86 -47.01
N ARG A 3 9.55 55.20 -46.31
CA ARG A 3 8.82 56.43 -45.95
C ARG A 3 7.63 56.05 -45.01
N ARG A 4 7.26 56.96 -44.10
CA ARG A 4 5.92 57.46 -43.63
C ARG A 4 4.76 56.46 -43.35
N ARG A 5 4.14 56.42 -42.16
CA ARG A 5 3.25 57.37 -41.41
C ARG A 5 1.76 57.33 -41.85
N ARG A 6 0.85 57.04 -40.89
CA ARG A 6 -0.52 57.58 -40.63
C ARG A 6 -1.15 56.71 -39.51
N GLU A 7 -1.36 57.18 -38.27
CA GLU A 7 -2.38 58.12 -37.74
C GLU A 7 -3.83 57.78 -38.11
N GLY A 8 -4.65 57.57 -37.07
CA GLY A 8 -6.11 57.39 -37.13
C GLY A 8 -6.72 57.19 -35.73
N ASP A 9 -7.24 58.28 -35.19
CA ASP A 9 -7.89 58.47 -33.88
C ASP A 9 -9.21 57.72 -33.61
N GLY A 10 -9.49 57.55 -32.30
CA GLY A 10 -10.81 57.74 -31.66
C GLY A 10 -11.71 56.50 -31.56
N VAL A 11 -12.45 56.22 -30.49
CA VAL A 11 -13.24 57.10 -29.61
C VAL A 11 -13.50 56.40 -28.26
N ARG A 12 -13.75 57.20 -27.22
CA ARG A 12 -14.04 56.86 -25.80
C ARG A 12 -15.49 56.40 -25.54
N GLY A 13 -15.66 55.67 -24.43
CA GLY A 13 -16.85 55.60 -23.56
C GLY A 13 -16.61 54.52 -22.49
N VAL A 14 -16.22 54.77 -21.22
CA VAL A 14 -16.78 55.52 -20.07
C VAL A 14 -17.95 54.79 -19.38
N VAL A 15 -17.61 54.16 -18.23
CA VAL A 15 -18.31 53.92 -16.94
C VAL A 15 -19.63 53.10 -16.93
N ASP A 16 -20.03 52.35 -15.91
CA ASP A 16 -19.62 52.21 -14.51
C ASP A 16 -20.22 50.89 -13.92
N GLY A 17 -19.73 50.46 -12.75
CA GLY A 17 -20.61 49.85 -11.74
C GLY A 17 -20.53 48.34 -11.48
N GLY A 18 -19.84 48.00 -10.38
CA GLY A 18 -20.44 47.13 -9.36
C GLY A 18 -19.90 45.71 -9.19
N GLY A 19 -19.55 45.38 -7.95
CA GLY A 19 -19.70 44.01 -7.43
C GLY A 19 -18.41 43.26 -7.09
N SER A 20 -17.90 43.53 -5.90
CA SER A 20 -17.03 42.61 -5.16
C SER A 20 -17.74 41.25 -4.99
N GLN A 21 -17.10 40.16 -5.38
CA GLN A 21 -17.18 38.88 -4.67
C GLN A 21 -15.97 38.02 -5.04
N ARG A 22 -15.13 37.77 -4.05
CA ARG A 22 -14.10 36.72 -4.08
C ARG A 22 -14.82 35.39 -4.02
N THR A 23 -14.69 34.56 -5.04
CA THR A 23 -14.96 33.13 -4.93
C THR A 23 -13.63 32.41 -5.04
N GLY A 24 -13.12 31.94 -3.89
CA GLY A 24 -12.08 30.93 -3.88
C GLY A 24 -12.65 29.67 -4.51
N SER A 25 -12.04 29.21 -5.60
CA SER A 25 -12.37 27.91 -6.19
C SER A 25 -11.38 26.89 -5.63
N ILE A 26 -11.90 26.01 -4.78
CA ILE A 26 -11.24 24.78 -4.36
C ILE A 26 -11.11 23.90 -5.61
N ALA A 27 -9.89 23.71 -6.09
CA ALA A 27 -9.62 22.73 -7.14
C ALA A 27 -9.61 21.33 -6.50
N VAL A 28 -10.76 20.66 -6.52
CA VAL A 28 -10.83 19.20 -6.43
C VAL A 28 -11.54 18.72 -7.68
N GLN A 29 -10.75 18.45 -8.72
CA GLN A 29 -11.19 17.72 -9.92
C GLN A 29 -9.99 16.93 -10.46
N GLY A 30 -9.74 15.78 -9.85
CA GLY A 30 -9.07 14.68 -10.53
C GLY A 30 -10.07 14.00 -11.44
N SER A 31 -10.31 14.58 -12.61
CA SER A 31 -11.12 13.97 -13.66
C SER A 31 -10.29 12.88 -14.34
N VAL A 32 -10.66 11.62 -14.17
CA VAL A 32 -10.13 10.53 -15.00
C VAL A 32 -11.24 10.15 -15.97
N HIS A 33 -11.12 10.63 -17.20
CA HIS A 33 -11.98 10.24 -18.31
C HIS A 33 -11.65 8.80 -18.69
N GLY A 34 -12.53 7.85 -18.36
CA GLY A 34 -12.55 6.54 -18.97
C GLY A 34 -13.50 6.54 -20.16
N GLU A 35 -12.99 6.52 -21.38
CA GLU A 35 -13.80 6.17 -22.56
C GLU A 35 -13.98 4.65 -22.59
N VAL A 36 -15.24 4.21 -22.50
CA VAL A 36 -15.64 2.80 -22.63
C VAL A 36 -16.09 2.58 -24.07
N TRP A 37 -15.39 1.70 -24.80
CA TRP A 37 -15.89 1.20 -26.09
C TRP A 37 -16.74 -0.06 -25.85
N VAL A 38 -18.03 0.04 -26.13
CA VAL A 38 -18.95 -1.10 -26.20
C VAL A 38 -19.17 -1.43 -27.67
N LEU A 39 -18.76 -2.63 -28.11
CA LEU A 39 -19.11 -3.15 -29.44
C LEU A 39 -20.36 -4.02 -29.32
N GLU A 40 -21.48 -3.52 -29.84
CA GLU A 40 -22.70 -4.29 -30.07
C GLU A 40 -22.62 -5.03 -31.43
N PRO A 41 -23.21 -6.23 -31.58
CA PRO A 41 -23.21 -6.96 -32.85
C PRO A 41 -24.41 -6.55 -33.70
N GLY A 42 -24.17 -5.90 -34.84
CA GLY A 42 -25.23 -5.57 -35.80
C GLY A 42 -24.69 -5.10 -37.13
N GLY A 43 -24.98 -5.84 -38.19
CA GLY A 43 -24.30 -5.78 -39.49
C GLY A 43 -24.58 -4.56 -40.37
N GLY A 44 -23.73 -4.43 -41.39
CA GLY A 44 -23.84 -3.49 -42.49
C GLY A 44 -22.50 -3.40 -43.21
N GLY A 45 -22.38 -4.09 -44.33
CA GLY A 45 -21.12 -4.27 -45.04
C GLY A 45 -20.58 -3.01 -45.72
N CYS A 46 -19.27 -2.98 -45.93
CA CYS A 46 -18.61 -2.42 -47.11
C CYS A 46 -17.16 -2.94 -47.19
N VAL A 47 -16.70 -3.06 -48.42
CA VAL A 47 -15.61 -3.91 -48.91
C VAL A 47 -14.26 -3.18 -48.83
N GLY A 48 -13.21 -3.84 -48.32
CA GLY A 48 -11.81 -3.37 -48.33
C GLY A 48 -10.87 -4.47 -47.84
N GLY A 49 -9.79 -4.75 -48.58
CA GLY A 49 -9.06 -6.03 -48.59
C GLY A 49 -8.24 -6.40 -47.34
N PRO A 50 -7.72 -7.65 -47.30
CA PRO A 50 -7.08 -8.21 -46.12
C PRO A 50 -5.56 -8.13 -46.23
N GLU A 51 -4.94 -7.26 -45.45
CA GLU A 51 -3.57 -7.44 -44.92
C GLU A 51 -3.32 -6.31 -43.91
N GLU A 52 -2.67 -6.61 -42.78
CA GLU A 52 -2.31 -5.68 -41.68
C GLU A 52 -3.34 -5.35 -40.57
N LEU A 53 -4.22 -6.28 -40.16
CA LEU A 53 -4.97 -6.12 -38.88
C LEU A 53 -4.94 -7.34 -37.95
N GLN A 54 -4.19 -8.40 -38.28
CA GLN A 54 -4.08 -9.60 -37.44
C GLN A 54 -2.91 -9.59 -36.44
N SER A 55 -2.01 -8.61 -36.48
CA SER A 55 -0.82 -8.63 -35.62
C SER A 55 -1.05 -8.06 -34.21
N VAL A 56 -1.93 -7.06 -34.05
CA VAL A 56 -2.00 -6.29 -32.80
C VAL A 56 -2.89 -6.96 -31.73
N HIS A 57 -3.91 -7.71 -32.16
CA HIS A 57 -4.79 -8.45 -31.25
C HIS A 57 -4.14 -9.73 -30.69
N GLY A 58 -3.23 -10.35 -31.46
CA GLY A 58 -2.49 -11.53 -31.02
C GLY A 58 -1.51 -11.23 -29.88
N ASP A 59 -0.86 -10.07 -29.93
CA ASP A 59 0.14 -9.68 -28.93
C ASP A 59 -0.50 -9.24 -27.61
N ALA A 60 -1.62 -8.52 -27.66
CA ALA A 60 -2.38 -8.16 -26.45
C ALA A 60 -2.95 -9.41 -25.74
N ALA A 61 -3.52 -10.36 -26.50
CA ALA A 61 -4.02 -11.62 -25.94
C ALA A 61 -2.90 -12.47 -25.32
N ARG A 62 -1.73 -12.51 -25.97
CA ARG A 62 -0.53 -13.19 -25.44
C ARG A 62 -0.01 -12.51 -24.17
N LEU A 63 -0.01 -11.18 -24.10
CA LEU A 63 0.35 -10.43 -22.90
C LEU A 63 -0.62 -10.71 -21.75
N VAL A 64 -1.92 -10.69 -21.99
CA VAL A 64 -2.93 -11.03 -20.96
C VAL A 64 -2.75 -12.47 -20.47
N GLN A 65 -2.49 -13.41 -21.38
CA GLN A 65 -2.27 -14.80 -21.03
C GLN A 65 -0.96 -15.01 -20.26
N LEU A 66 0.09 -14.24 -20.58
CA LEU A 66 1.36 -14.24 -19.85
C LEU A 66 1.19 -13.65 -18.44
N VAL A 67 0.48 -12.54 -18.31
CA VAL A 67 0.16 -11.93 -17.00
C VAL A 67 -0.67 -12.89 -16.15
N LEU A 68 -1.68 -13.54 -16.74
CA LEU A 68 -2.49 -14.55 -16.03
C LEU A 68 -1.63 -15.76 -15.60
N LEU A 69 -0.73 -16.21 -16.46
CA LEU A 69 0.20 -17.30 -16.13
C LEU A 69 1.15 -16.90 -15.00
N VAL A 70 1.70 -15.69 -15.02
CA VAL A 70 2.51 -15.14 -13.92
C VAL A 70 1.69 -15.09 -12.63
N LYS A 71 0.43 -14.62 -12.67
CA LYS A 71 -0.47 -14.62 -11.51
C LYS A 71 -0.74 -16.03 -10.98
N ILE A 72 -0.93 -17.01 -11.86
CA ILE A 72 -1.11 -18.42 -11.47
C ILE A 72 0.16 -18.96 -10.82
N LEU A 73 1.33 -18.71 -11.42
CA LEU A 73 2.62 -19.14 -10.88
C LEU A 73 2.91 -18.50 -9.52
N GLN A 74 2.56 -17.22 -9.33
CA GLN A 74 2.67 -16.54 -8.04
C GLN A 74 1.73 -17.15 -6.99
N ARG A 75 0.49 -17.47 -7.35
CA ARG A 75 -0.45 -18.17 -6.44
C ARG A 75 0.03 -19.58 -6.09
N LEU A 76 0.66 -20.28 -7.04
CA LEU A 76 1.25 -21.59 -6.80
C LEU A 76 2.48 -21.50 -5.90
N ASP A 77 3.35 -20.51 -6.10
CA ASP A 77 4.51 -20.26 -5.21
C ASP A 77 4.04 -19.98 -3.78
N GLU A 78 2.99 -19.17 -3.61
CA GLU A 78 2.41 -18.90 -2.30
C GLU A 78 1.84 -20.15 -1.64
N ALA A 79 1.06 -20.93 -2.38
CA ALA A 79 0.54 -22.20 -1.90
C ALA A 79 1.67 -23.17 -1.53
N LEU A 80 2.76 -23.18 -2.29
CA LEU A 80 3.93 -24.02 -2.01
C LEU A 80 4.65 -23.58 -0.72
N ARG A 81 4.84 -22.27 -0.53
CA ARG A 81 5.43 -21.69 0.69
C ARG A 81 4.58 -22.00 1.92
N GLU A 82 3.26 -21.84 1.84
CA GLU A 82 2.33 -22.21 2.91
C GLU A 82 2.41 -23.72 3.23
N ILE A 83 2.44 -24.58 2.20
CA ILE A 83 2.62 -26.03 2.39
C ILE A 83 3.96 -26.33 3.07
N LEU A 84 5.04 -25.68 2.66
CA LEU A 84 6.37 -25.84 3.26
C LEU A 84 6.42 -25.35 4.71
N LEU A 85 5.75 -24.24 5.02
CA LEU A 85 5.67 -23.67 6.37
C LEU A 85 4.87 -24.59 7.31
N VAL A 86 3.71 -25.09 6.84
CA VAL A 86 2.90 -26.08 7.57
C VAL A 86 3.66 -27.40 7.75
N ALA A 87 4.36 -27.88 6.71
CA ALA A 87 5.17 -29.09 6.78
C ALA A 87 6.36 -28.94 7.76
N GLY A 88 6.98 -27.75 7.80
CA GLY A 88 8.00 -27.42 8.78
C GLY A 88 7.49 -27.50 10.23
N ARG A 89 6.29 -26.95 10.48
CA ARG A 89 5.64 -27.02 11.81
C ARG A 89 5.25 -28.44 12.22
N LEU A 90 4.76 -29.27 11.29
CA LEU A 90 4.45 -30.68 11.56
C LEU A 90 5.70 -31.48 11.93
N ARG A 91 6.84 -31.20 11.28
CA ARG A 91 8.12 -31.86 11.58
C ARG A 91 8.66 -31.53 12.97
N VAL A 92 8.43 -30.30 13.46
CA VAL A 92 8.80 -29.88 14.82
C VAL A 92 7.92 -30.57 15.87
N GLN A 93 6.63 -30.79 15.60
CA GLN A 93 5.74 -31.52 16.51
C GLN A 93 6.04 -33.02 16.58
N GLU A 94 6.44 -33.68 15.49
CA GLU A 94 6.80 -35.10 15.51
C GLU A 94 8.12 -35.38 16.24
N LEU A 95 9.06 -34.43 16.25
CA LEU A 95 10.34 -34.55 16.97
C LEU A 95 10.25 -34.18 18.46
N GLY A 96 9.15 -33.56 18.91
CA GLY A 96 8.93 -33.15 20.31
C GLY A 96 8.18 -34.18 21.19
N GLY A 97 7.74 -35.31 20.63
CA GLY A 97 6.95 -36.32 21.34
C GLY A 97 7.76 -37.45 21.97
N GLY A 98 8.51 -37.18 23.06
CA GLY A 98 9.29 -38.21 23.76
C GLY A 98 9.54 -37.94 25.26
N VAL A 99 8.60 -38.37 26.11
CA VAL A 99 8.66 -38.78 27.54
C VAL A 99 9.63 -38.07 28.52
N GLY A 100 9.05 -37.26 29.42
CA GLY A 100 9.15 -37.37 30.90
C GLY A 100 10.46 -37.07 31.64
N GLY A 101 10.45 -36.03 32.49
CA GLY A 101 11.39 -35.85 33.59
C GLY A 101 11.49 -34.41 34.08
N GLY A 102 11.11 -34.16 35.34
CA GLY A 102 11.10 -32.82 35.94
C GLY A 102 12.49 -32.16 36.03
N GLY A 103 12.50 -30.85 35.81
CA GLY A 103 13.67 -30.01 35.91
C GLY A 103 13.36 -28.65 35.30
N ASP A 104 13.41 -27.63 36.16
CA ASP A 104 13.49 -26.19 35.89
C ASP A 104 13.72 -25.83 34.40
N GLN A 105 12.71 -25.25 33.76
CA GLN A 105 12.84 -24.70 32.41
C GLN A 105 12.58 -23.20 32.47
N THR A 106 13.68 -22.46 32.53
CA THR A 106 13.76 -21.09 32.02
C THR A 106 13.30 -21.11 30.57
N VAL A 107 12.11 -20.59 30.31
CA VAL A 107 11.58 -20.33 28.97
C VAL A 107 12.55 -19.38 28.27
N GLY A 108 13.22 -19.89 27.24
CA GLY A 108 14.14 -19.13 26.40
C GLY A 108 13.42 -18.08 25.58
N LEU A 109 14.04 -16.91 25.51
CA LEU A 109 13.55 -15.64 24.99
C LEU A 109 13.56 -15.56 23.44
N ASP A 110 12.53 -14.87 22.93
CA ASP A 110 12.56 -13.89 21.83
C ASP A 110 12.87 -14.33 20.38
N ASP A 111 11.95 -15.07 19.74
CA ASP A 111 11.79 -15.01 18.28
C ASP A 111 10.73 -13.94 17.93
N LYS A 112 11.16 -12.76 17.47
CA LYS A 112 10.27 -11.66 17.09
C LYS A 112 9.87 -11.77 15.62
N ALA A 113 8.70 -12.34 15.36
CA ALA A 113 8.15 -12.42 14.01
C ALA A 113 7.54 -11.07 13.58
N LEU A 114 8.09 -10.46 12.53
CA LEU A 114 7.53 -9.27 11.88
C LEU A 114 7.00 -9.66 10.51
N GLN A 115 5.73 -9.39 10.24
CA GLN A 115 5.18 -9.63 8.91
C GLN A 115 4.98 -8.33 8.17
N ILE A 116 5.61 -8.18 7.01
CA ILE A 116 5.33 -7.06 6.11
C ILE A 116 4.38 -7.57 5.05
N ARG A 117 3.17 -7.05 5.01
CA ARG A 117 2.24 -7.40 3.94
C ARG A 117 2.56 -6.50 2.75
N ARG A 118 2.77 -7.14 1.60
CA ARG A 118 3.30 -6.63 0.33
C ARG A 118 2.58 -5.36 -0.13
N GLY A 119 3.23 -4.72 -1.09
CA GLY A 119 2.56 -3.85 -2.04
C GLY A 119 1.29 -4.46 -2.61
N PHE A 120 0.33 -3.58 -2.90
CA PHE A 120 -0.88 -3.92 -3.64
C PHE A 120 -0.53 -4.46 -5.04
N GLU A 121 -1.41 -5.26 -5.65
CA GLU A 121 -1.29 -5.58 -7.08
C GLU A 121 -1.36 -4.30 -7.95
N PRO A 122 -0.94 -4.33 -9.24
CA PRO A 122 -1.14 -3.22 -10.17
C PRO A 122 -2.57 -2.70 -10.17
N PHE A 123 -2.72 -1.38 -10.19
CA PHE A 123 -4.03 -0.72 -10.13
C PHE A 123 -4.05 0.58 -10.94
N GLY A 124 -5.19 0.85 -11.59
CA GLY A 124 -5.34 2.00 -12.47
C GLY A 124 -4.36 1.96 -13.65
N GLU A 125 -3.64 3.06 -13.89
CA GLU A 125 -2.66 3.18 -14.99
C GLU A 125 -1.27 2.64 -14.65
N HIS A 126 -1.05 2.11 -13.45
CA HIS A 126 0.28 1.69 -12.99
C HIS A 126 0.56 0.23 -13.37
N ALA A 127 1.27 0.00 -14.47
CA ALA A 127 1.70 -1.32 -14.92
C ALA A 127 2.70 -2.00 -13.96
N VAL A 128 3.42 -1.21 -13.14
CA VAL A 128 4.34 -1.68 -12.10
C VAL A 128 3.99 -0.98 -10.80
N ASN A 129 3.66 -1.74 -9.75
CA ASN A 129 3.37 -1.17 -8.45
C ASN A 129 4.69 -0.86 -7.69
N SER A 130 4.95 0.42 -7.45
CA SER A 130 6.17 0.88 -6.76
C SER A 130 6.28 0.34 -5.33
N SER A 131 5.16 0.13 -4.63
CA SER A 131 5.19 -0.49 -3.31
C SER A 131 5.65 -1.95 -3.37
N TRP A 132 5.28 -2.67 -4.43
CA TRP A 132 5.69 -4.06 -4.56
C TRP A 132 7.20 -4.18 -4.79
N VAL A 133 7.73 -3.38 -5.73
CA VAL A 133 9.17 -3.33 -6.01
C VAL A 133 9.96 -2.92 -4.77
N ALA A 134 9.51 -1.91 -4.03
CA ALA A 134 10.18 -1.49 -2.79
C ALA A 134 10.22 -2.60 -1.73
N VAL A 135 9.15 -3.38 -1.59
CA VAL A 135 9.10 -4.51 -0.66
C VAL A 135 10.01 -5.66 -1.11
N GLN A 136 10.15 -5.91 -2.42
CA GLN A 136 11.10 -6.91 -2.93
C GLN A 136 12.56 -6.52 -2.65
N GLU A 137 12.89 -5.23 -2.79
CA GLU A 137 14.21 -4.71 -2.43
C GLU A 137 14.46 -4.86 -0.91
N LEU A 138 13.45 -4.59 -0.09
CA LEU A 138 13.52 -4.82 1.35
C LEU A 138 13.72 -6.31 1.70
N GLU A 139 13.00 -7.23 1.05
CA GLU A 139 13.15 -8.67 1.27
C GLU A 139 14.60 -9.13 0.99
N GLN A 140 15.23 -8.58 -0.05
CA GLN A 140 16.64 -8.86 -0.36
C GLN A 140 17.61 -8.26 0.66
N LEU A 141 17.31 -7.07 1.19
CA LEU A 141 18.13 -6.42 2.22
C LEU A 141 18.00 -7.08 3.60
N GLY A 142 16.82 -7.63 3.91
CA GLY A 142 16.48 -8.19 5.21
C GLY A 142 16.35 -7.13 6.31
N LEU A 143 16.02 -7.57 7.54
CA LEU A 143 15.90 -6.69 8.71
C LEU A 143 16.87 -7.05 9.85
N GLY A 144 17.80 -7.97 9.58
CA GLY A 144 18.69 -8.57 10.57
C GLY A 144 18.21 -9.95 11.02
N GLU A 145 19.10 -10.73 11.64
CA GLU A 145 18.84 -12.13 12.00
C GLU A 145 17.76 -12.32 13.08
N ALA A 146 17.51 -11.29 13.89
CA ALA A 146 16.50 -11.33 14.95
C ALA A 146 15.06 -11.11 14.46
N VAL A 147 14.87 -10.82 13.17
CA VAL A 147 13.57 -10.49 12.60
C VAL A 147 13.23 -11.49 11.51
N ASP A 148 12.24 -12.34 11.78
CA ASP A 148 11.68 -13.23 10.77
C ASP A 148 10.70 -12.46 9.88
N LEU A 149 11.17 -12.07 8.69
CA LEU A 149 10.45 -11.23 7.74
C LEU A 149 9.61 -12.08 6.77
N HIS A 150 8.29 -11.94 6.87
CA HIS A 150 7.34 -12.56 5.93
C HIS A 150 6.73 -11.53 4.99
N VAL A 151 6.69 -11.82 3.68
CA VAL A 151 6.23 -10.91 2.62
C VAL A 151 5.05 -11.52 1.81
N CYS A 152 3.80 -11.01 1.97
CA CYS A 152 2.57 -11.53 1.27
C CYS A 152 1.67 -10.50 0.47
N GLU A 153 1.18 -10.81 -0.76
CA GLU A 153 0.49 -9.88 -1.72
C GLU A 153 -0.93 -9.67 -1.31
N ILE A 154 -1.34 -8.40 -1.31
CA ILE A 154 -2.72 -8.05 -1.05
C ILE A 154 -3.38 -7.69 -2.39
N PRO A 155 -4.36 -8.48 -2.84
CA PRO A 155 -5.19 -8.11 -3.97
C PRO A 155 -5.89 -6.77 -3.72
N VAL A 156 -6.10 -5.99 -4.77
CA VAL A 156 -6.83 -4.73 -4.70
C VAL A 156 -8.32 -5.05 -4.79
N GLU A 157 -8.80 -5.78 -3.79
CA GLU A 157 -10.16 -6.31 -3.67
C GLU A 157 -10.61 -6.25 -2.21
N TYR A 158 -11.72 -5.58 -1.91
CA TYR A 158 -12.16 -5.40 -0.51
C TYR A 158 -12.46 -6.74 0.16
N GLN A 159 -13.11 -7.66 -0.56
CA GLN A 159 -13.46 -8.99 -0.05
C GLN A 159 -12.21 -9.84 0.22
N ALA A 160 -11.17 -9.74 -0.61
CA ALA A 160 -9.92 -10.43 -0.37
C ALA A 160 -9.26 -9.95 0.93
N VAL A 161 -9.25 -8.63 1.17
CA VAL A 161 -8.72 -8.04 2.42
C VAL A 161 -9.47 -8.57 3.65
N GLN A 162 -10.82 -8.59 3.59
CA GLN A 162 -11.65 -9.09 4.70
C GLN A 162 -11.40 -10.57 5.03
N ASN A 163 -11.03 -11.38 4.04
CA ASN A 163 -10.77 -12.80 4.22
C ASN A 163 -9.31 -13.10 4.61
N LEU A 164 -8.35 -12.39 3.99
CA LEU A 164 -6.91 -12.66 4.15
C LEU A 164 -6.39 -12.21 5.51
N LEU A 165 -6.74 -11.01 5.96
CA LEU A 165 -6.16 -10.43 7.16
C LEU A 165 -6.52 -11.19 8.45
N PRO A 166 -7.76 -11.65 8.67
CA PRO A 166 -8.07 -12.45 9.86
C PRO A 166 -7.26 -13.75 9.94
N SER A 167 -7.13 -14.47 8.82
CA SER A 167 -6.37 -15.74 8.77
C SER A 167 -4.88 -15.52 9.04
N LEU A 168 -4.30 -14.50 8.40
CA LEU A 168 -2.95 -14.02 8.67
C LEU A 168 -2.69 -13.82 10.16
N TRP A 169 -3.53 -13.01 10.80
CA TRP A 169 -3.35 -12.66 12.21
C TRP A 169 -3.51 -13.85 13.13
N LYS A 170 -4.32 -14.82 12.74
CA LYS A 170 -4.56 -16.06 13.49
C LYS A 170 -3.42 -17.06 13.34
N GLU A 171 -2.90 -17.26 12.13
CA GLU A 171 -1.97 -18.34 11.78
C GLU A 171 -0.50 -17.97 12.02
N GLN A 172 -0.16 -16.70 11.76
CA GLN A 172 1.20 -16.20 11.83
C GLN A 172 1.50 -15.41 13.10
N GLN A 173 0.45 -14.90 13.77
CA GLN A 173 0.55 -14.11 15.00
C GLN A 173 1.72 -13.09 15.01
N PRO A 174 1.89 -12.27 13.95
CA PRO A 174 3.03 -11.38 13.89
C PRO A 174 2.97 -10.30 14.99
N GLN A 175 4.14 -9.80 15.40
CA GLN A 175 4.25 -8.70 16.36
C GLN A 175 3.74 -7.38 15.79
N LEU A 176 3.96 -7.16 14.49
CA LEU A 176 3.55 -5.97 13.76
C LEU A 176 3.25 -6.36 12.30
N VAL A 177 2.24 -5.73 11.71
CA VAL A 177 2.01 -5.78 10.26
C VAL A 177 2.25 -4.41 9.65
N VAL A 178 3.20 -4.34 8.71
CA VAL A 178 3.45 -3.13 7.93
C VAL A 178 2.89 -3.32 6.53
N HIS A 179 1.92 -2.48 6.17
CA HIS A 179 1.37 -2.40 4.81
C HIS A 179 2.12 -1.35 4.02
N VAL A 180 2.36 -1.62 2.74
CA VAL A 180 3.03 -0.68 1.85
C VAL A 180 2.14 -0.41 0.65
N GLY A 181 1.88 0.86 0.34
CA GLY A 181 1.10 1.27 -0.84
C GLY A 181 1.83 2.31 -1.66
N VAL A 182 1.52 2.40 -2.96
CA VAL A 182 2.01 3.50 -3.80
C VAL A 182 1.03 4.67 -3.73
N SER A 183 1.55 5.89 -3.60
CA SER A 183 0.78 7.11 -3.79
C SER A 183 1.36 7.88 -4.98
N GLY A 184 0.56 8.05 -6.03
CA GLY A 184 0.98 8.75 -7.25
C GLY A 184 1.37 10.22 -7.06
N LEU A 185 0.95 10.82 -5.94
CA LEU A 185 1.24 12.21 -5.59
C LEU A 185 2.37 12.34 -4.54
N ALA A 186 2.79 11.25 -3.93
CA ALA A 186 3.82 11.29 -2.91
C ALA A 186 5.17 11.64 -3.54
N THR A 187 5.94 12.47 -2.84
CA THR A 187 7.34 12.80 -3.16
C THR A 187 8.30 12.34 -2.06
N THR A 188 7.77 11.75 -0.98
CA THR A 188 8.49 11.26 0.19
C THR A 188 7.90 9.91 0.61
N VAL A 189 8.66 9.12 1.38
CA VAL A 189 8.08 7.96 2.07
C VAL A 189 7.17 8.50 3.18
N THR A 190 5.89 8.12 3.18
CA THR A 190 4.87 8.74 4.04
C THR A 190 4.34 7.71 5.03
N LEU A 191 4.44 8.01 6.34
CA LEU A 191 3.95 7.17 7.42
C LEU A 191 2.54 7.59 7.82
N GLU A 192 1.57 6.69 7.69
CA GLU A 192 0.17 6.99 8.00
C GLU A 192 -0.11 6.80 9.49
N GLN A 193 -0.54 7.88 10.15
CA GLN A 193 -0.82 7.91 11.58
C GLN A 193 -2.12 7.19 11.96
N CYS A 194 -3.09 7.11 11.04
CA CYS A 194 -4.38 6.51 11.31
C CYS A 194 -5.12 6.00 10.08
N GLY A 195 -5.88 4.92 10.27
CA GLY A 195 -6.86 4.44 9.31
C GLY A 195 -8.27 4.96 9.63
N HIS A 196 -9.15 5.01 8.63
CA HIS A 196 -10.52 5.50 8.78
C HIS A 196 -11.56 4.42 8.51
N ASN A 197 -12.70 4.48 9.18
CA ASN A 197 -13.72 3.45 8.98
C ASN A 197 -14.70 3.75 7.84
N LYS A 198 -14.81 5.01 7.39
CA LYS A 198 -15.93 5.45 6.53
C LYS A 198 -15.45 6.25 5.33
N GLY A 199 -16.21 6.17 4.25
CA GLY A 199 -16.02 6.98 3.04
C GLY A 199 -15.60 6.19 1.80
N TYR A 200 -15.63 4.86 1.86
CA TYR A 200 -15.27 3.99 0.74
C TYR A 200 -16.37 4.01 -0.32
N LYS A 201 -16.07 4.60 -1.48
CA LYS A 201 -17.02 4.75 -2.60
C LYS A 201 -16.48 4.27 -3.94
N ARG A 202 -15.19 3.93 -3.97
CA ARG A 202 -14.48 3.56 -5.20
C ARG A 202 -14.52 2.05 -5.39
N LEU A 203 -14.89 1.63 -6.60
CA LEU A 203 -14.87 0.25 -7.03
C LEU A 203 -13.44 -0.31 -7.04
N ASP A 204 -13.30 -1.56 -6.61
CA ASP A 204 -12.07 -2.33 -6.64
C ASP A 204 -11.86 -3.03 -8.00
N ASN A 205 -10.82 -3.87 -8.10
CA ASN A 205 -10.50 -4.59 -9.35
C ASN A 205 -11.58 -5.59 -9.80
N CYS A 206 -12.48 -5.98 -8.90
CA CYS A 206 -13.63 -6.84 -9.19
C CYS A 206 -14.93 -6.03 -9.38
N SER A 207 -14.82 -4.71 -9.57
CA SER A 207 -15.98 -3.81 -9.67
C SER A 207 -16.88 -3.85 -8.43
N PHE A 208 -16.29 -4.11 -7.25
CA PHE A 208 -16.99 -4.17 -5.98
C PHE A 208 -16.63 -2.97 -5.08
N CYS A 209 -17.59 -2.53 -4.26
CA CYS A 209 -17.39 -1.56 -3.19
C CYS A 209 -18.35 -1.88 -2.04
N PRO A 210 -17.93 -1.72 -0.77
CA PRO A 210 -18.83 -1.94 0.38
C PRO A 210 -20.06 -1.04 0.31
N ALA A 211 -21.26 -1.64 0.34
CA ALA A 211 -22.52 -0.90 0.26
C ALA A 211 -22.72 0.06 1.44
N SER A 212 -22.23 -0.33 2.62
CA SER A 212 -22.23 0.50 3.83
C SER A 212 -21.28 1.70 3.76
N GLN A 213 -20.39 1.74 2.76
CA GLN A 213 -19.29 2.70 2.64
C GLN A 213 -18.37 2.71 3.87
N CYS A 214 -18.42 1.65 4.69
CA CYS A 214 -17.59 1.48 5.87
C CYS A 214 -16.74 0.20 5.82
N CYS A 215 -15.65 0.19 6.58
CA CYS A 215 -14.76 -0.97 6.68
C CYS A 215 -15.30 -2.01 7.65
N MET A 216 -15.62 -1.59 8.88
CA MET A 216 -16.17 -2.41 9.95
C MET A 216 -17.46 -1.80 10.48
N GLU A 217 -18.53 -2.57 10.48
CA GLU A 217 -19.81 -2.18 11.09
C GLU A 217 -19.60 -1.82 12.57
N ASN A 218 -20.08 -0.64 12.99
CA ASN A 218 -19.92 -0.14 14.37
C ASN A 218 -18.46 0.07 14.85
N GLY A 219 -17.48 0.00 13.95
CA GLY A 219 -16.09 0.32 14.28
C GLY A 219 -15.86 1.81 14.56
N PRO A 220 -14.81 2.18 15.33
CA PRO A 220 -14.43 3.56 15.57
C PRO A 220 -14.22 4.35 14.28
N ASP A 221 -14.54 5.64 14.21
CA ASP A 221 -14.36 6.41 12.97
C ASP A 221 -12.90 6.44 12.47
N CYS A 222 -11.96 6.37 13.40
CA CYS A 222 -10.52 6.44 13.15
C CYS A 222 -9.77 5.61 14.21
N ILE A 223 -8.75 4.87 13.80
CA ILE A 223 -7.87 4.11 14.69
C ILE A 223 -6.43 4.49 14.38
N LYS A 224 -5.62 4.70 15.43
CA LYS A 224 -4.19 4.98 15.31
C LYS A 224 -3.38 3.71 15.51
N SER A 225 -2.19 3.68 14.92
CA SER A 225 -1.18 2.69 15.28
C SER A 225 -0.77 2.86 16.76
N VAL A 226 -0.29 1.78 17.37
CA VAL A 226 0.43 1.86 18.66
C VAL A 226 1.78 2.58 18.52
N LEU A 227 2.32 2.64 17.30
CA LEU A 227 3.59 3.28 17.00
C LEU A 227 3.47 4.81 16.94
N ASP A 228 4.40 5.51 17.57
CA ASP A 228 4.59 6.95 17.38
C ASP A 228 5.27 7.23 16.03
N MET A 229 4.44 7.44 15.00
CA MET A 229 4.91 7.73 13.64
C MET A 229 5.70 9.03 13.53
N ASP A 230 5.44 10.02 14.39
CA ASP A 230 6.21 11.27 14.43
C ASP A 230 7.64 10.98 14.93
N ALA A 231 7.78 10.13 15.95
CA ALA A 231 9.08 9.67 16.43
C ALA A 231 9.84 8.85 15.37
N VAL A 232 9.18 7.91 14.70
CA VAL A 232 9.80 7.13 13.59
C VAL A 232 10.28 8.07 12.49
N CYS A 233 9.41 8.96 12.02
CA CYS A 233 9.72 9.93 10.98
C CYS A 233 10.95 10.78 11.34
N LYS A 234 10.99 11.28 12.58
CA LYS A 234 12.13 12.06 13.07
C LYS A 234 13.42 11.24 13.07
N ARG A 235 13.41 10.04 13.66
CA ARG A 235 14.61 9.19 13.78
C ARG A 235 15.18 8.81 12.41
N VAL A 236 14.32 8.49 11.44
CA VAL A 236 14.77 8.17 10.08
C VAL A 236 15.34 9.40 9.38
N ASN A 237 14.69 10.55 9.45
CA ASN A 237 15.21 11.77 8.83
C ASN A 237 16.56 12.23 9.44
N ASP A 238 16.79 11.94 10.73
CA ASP A 238 18.07 12.22 11.40
C ASP A 238 19.20 11.26 11.00
N SER A 239 18.90 10.13 10.35
CA SER A 239 19.86 9.06 10.03
C SER A 239 20.62 9.23 8.70
N ASP A 240 20.36 10.30 7.95
CA ASP A 240 21.02 10.66 6.67
C ASP A 240 21.12 9.54 5.62
N ILE A 241 20.08 8.71 5.51
CA ILE A 241 20.02 7.60 4.53
C ILE A 241 19.68 8.04 3.10
N GLY A 242 19.57 9.35 2.85
CA GLY A 242 19.24 9.92 1.54
C GLY A 242 17.76 9.80 1.12
N ILE A 243 16.86 9.43 2.04
CA ILE A 243 15.41 9.42 1.83
C ILE A 243 14.74 10.38 2.82
N ALA A 244 13.80 11.17 2.30
CA ALA A 244 12.91 11.98 3.13
C ALA A 244 11.68 11.15 3.53
N VAL A 245 11.37 11.21 4.82
CA VAL A 245 10.18 10.61 5.41
C VAL A 245 9.25 11.71 5.91
N SER A 246 7.94 11.54 5.74
CA SER A 246 6.93 12.43 6.29
C SER A 246 5.82 11.64 6.98
N VAL A 247 4.95 12.33 7.70
CA VAL A 247 3.75 11.72 8.32
C VAL A 247 2.49 12.25 7.65
N SER A 248 1.47 11.40 7.59
CA SER A 248 0.13 11.74 7.10
C SER A 248 -0.93 11.26 8.08
N LYS A 249 -2.06 11.96 8.16
CA LYS A 249 -3.22 11.56 8.96
C LYS A 249 -4.36 11.04 8.09
N ASP A 250 -4.10 10.79 6.81
CA ASP A 250 -5.11 10.35 5.88
C ASP A 250 -4.51 9.44 4.80
N ALA A 251 -4.70 8.13 4.97
CA ALA A 251 -4.28 7.11 4.00
C ALA A 251 -5.21 7.03 2.78
N GLY A 252 -6.17 7.97 2.63
CA GLY A 252 -7.17 8.03 1.57
C GLY A 252 -8.46 7.29 1.92
N ARG A 253 -9.31 7.01 0.92
CA ARG A 253 -10.58 6.26 1.09
C ARG A 253 -10.73 5.17 0.03
N TYR A 254 -9.68 4.36 -0.07
CA TYR A 254 -9.59 3.21 -0.97
C TYR A 254 -8.91 2.03 -0.27
N LEU A 255 -8.42 1.05 -1.02
CA LEU A 255 -7.83 -0.20 -0.52
C LEU A 255 -6.63 0.00 0.42
N CYS A 256 -5.83 1.05 0.25
CA CYS A 256 -4.74 1.40 1.19
C CYS A 256 -5.28 1.59 2.62
N ASP A 257 -6.14 2.61 2.81
CA ASP A 257 -6.77 2.93 4.09
C ASP A 257 -7.67 1.79 4.60
N TYR A 258 -8.39 1.10 3.72
CA TYR A 258 -9.24 -0.03 4.09
C TYR A 258 -8.44 -1.19 4.69
N THR A 259 -7.33 -1.55 4.05
CA THR A 259 -6.42 -2.62 4.53
C THR A 259 -5.75 -2.22 5.84
N TYR A 260 -5.32 -0.95 5.94
CA TYR A 260 -4.73 -0.39 7.14
C TYR A 260 -5.71 -0.45 8.31
N TYR A 261 -6.90 0.14 8.14
CA TYR A 261 -7.94 0.19 9.16
C TYR A 261 -8.37 -1.22 9.59
N THR A 262 -8.56 -2.15 8.65
CA THR A 262 -8.89 -3.55 8.97
C THR A 262 -7.85 -4.15 9.89
N SER A 263 -6.56 -3.96 9.59
CA SER A 263 -5.47 -4.52 10.41
C SER A 263 -5.37 -3.86 11.78
N LEU A 264 -5.50 -2.53 11.85
CA LEU A 264 -5.55 -1.79 13.10
C LEU A 264 -6.69 -2.28 14.00
N TYR A 265 -7.87 -2.49 13.42
CA TYR A 265 -9.05 -2.97 14.14
C TYR A 265 -8.86 -4.40 14.66
N LEU A 266 -8.35 -5.32 13.83
CA LEU A 266 -8.17 -6.73 14.20
C LEU A 266 -7.13 -6.94 15.31
N ARG A 267 -6.15 -6.03 15.44
CA ARG A 267 -5.03 -6.19 16.37
C ARG A 267 -4.73 -4.95 17.20
N GLN A 268 -5.77 -4.22 17.60
CA GLN A 268 -5.66 -3.17 18.62
C GLN A 268 -4.53 -2.17 18.33
N GLY A 269 -4.36 -1.78 17.07
CA GLY A 269 -3.34 -0.81 16.66
C GLY A 269 -1.97 -1.36 16.29
N HIS A 270 -1.71 -2.68 16.37
CA HIS A 270 -0.43 -3.30 15.96
C HIS A 270 -0.26 -3.41 14.44
N ALA A 271 -0.58 -2.36 13.70
CA ALA A 271 -0.34 -2.26 12.28
C ALA A 271 0.22 -0.88 11.92
N ALA A 272 0.96 -0.81 10.82
CA ALA A 272 1.45 0.42 10.22
C ALA A 272 1.11 0.44 8.73
N PHE A 273 1.04 1.64 8.16
CA PHE A 273 0.93 1.81 6.72
C PHE A 273 1.94 2.84 6.22
N VAL A 274 2.64 2.50 5.16
CA VAL A 274 3.66 3.34 4.53
C VAL A 274 3.30 3.55 3.06
N HIS A 275 3.04 4.80 2.68
CA HIS A 275 2.95 5.17 1.27
C HIS A 275 4.36 5.45 0.71
N VAL A 276 4.70 4.83 -0.42
CA VAL A 276 5.91 5.14 -1.18
C VAL A 276 5.57 5.96 -2.42
N PRO A 277 6.48 6.84 -2.87
CA PRO A 277 6.32 7.57 -4.11
C PRO A 277 6.52 6.65 -5.33
N PRO A 278 6.16 7.11 -6.55
CA PRO A 278 6.40 6.35 -7.77
C PRO A 278 7.89 6.08 -8.03
N LEU A 279 8.20 4.92 -8.60
CA LEU A 279 9.57 4.55 -8.97
C LEU A 279 10.23 5.61 -9.88
N GLY A 280 11.48 5.92 -9.56
CA GLY A 280 12.29 6.92 -10.26
C GLY A 280 11.91 8.36 -9.97
N LYS A 281 10.95 8.61 -9.06
CA LYS A 281 10.40 9.95 -8.78
C LYS A 281 10.08 10.12 -7.29
N PRO A 282 11.00 10.59 -6.44
CA PRO A 282 12.40 10.97 -6.72
C PRO A 282 13.42 9.84 -6.48
N TYR A 283 12.96 8.66 -6.05
CA TYR A 283 13.82 7.60 -5.52
C TYR A 283 13.91 6.41 -6.47
N SER A 284 15.08 5.75 -6.51
CA SER A 284 15.24 4.44 -7.16
C SER A 284 14.56 3.32 -6.36
N SER A 285 14.48 2.11 -6.92
CA SER A 285 13.96 0.94 -6.19
C SER A 285 14.82 0.65 -4.96
N GLN A 286 16.14 0.72 -5.10
CA GLN A 286 17.08 0.47 -4.00
C GLN A 286 16.93 1.52 -2.90
N ASP A 287 16.72 2.79 -3.27
CA ASP A 287 16.47 3.84 -2.28
C ASP A 287 15.20 3.55 -1.49
N LEU A 288 14.10 3.20 -2.17
CA LEU A 288 12.84 2.85 -1.50
C LEU A 288 12.98 1.63 -0.59
N GLY A 289 13.73 0.60 -1.02
CA GLY A 289 14.04 -0.56 -0.18
C GLY A 289 14.79 -0.18 1.11
N ARG A 290 15.84 0.65 1.00
CA ARG A 290 16.57 1.16 2.17
C ARG A 290 15.71 2.06 3.06
N GLY A 291 14.87 2.90 2.46
CA GLY A 291 13.92 3.74 3.19
C GLY A 291 12.93 2.92 4.01
N LEU A 292 12.33 1.89 3.40
CA LEU A 292 11.45 0.96 4.11
C LEU A 292 12.20 0.23 5.23
N GLN A 293 13.40 -0.28 4.96
CA GLN A 293 14.24 -0.96 5.95
C GLN A 293 14.46 -0.08 7.18
N ALA A 294 14.90 1.16 6.99
CA ALA A 294 15.15 2.10 8.07
C ALA A 294 13.88 2.44 8.86
N VAL A 295 12.77 2.74 8.16
CA VAL A 295 11.47 3.00 8.80
C VAL A 295 11.05 1.84 9.69
N ILE A 296 11.13 0.62 9.18
CA ILE A 296 10.65 -0.57 9.89
C ILE A 296 11.57 -0.93 11.06
N GLN A 297 12.88 -0.78 10.91
CA GLN A 297 13.81 -0.96 12.03
C GLN A 297 13.54 0.05 13.15
N GLU A 298 13.22 1.31 12.84
CA GLU A 298 12.84 2.28 13.85
C GLU A 298 11.48 1.96 14.51
N MET A 299 10.51 1.46 13.74
CA MET A 299 9.25 0.97 14.31
C MET A 299 9.48 -0.18 15.30
N LEU A 300 10.32 -1.15 14.95
CA LEU A 300 10.65 -2.27 15.82
C LEU A 300 11.35 -1.80 17.11
N LYS A 301 12.33 -0.88 17.00
CA LYS A 301 13.00 -0.30 18.17
C LYS A 301 12.01 0.36 19.13
N LEU A 302 11.05 1.12 18.62
CA LEU A 302 10.02 1.75 19.46
C LEU A 302 9.16 0.72 20.20
N LEU A 303 8.74 -0.36 19.53
CA LEU A 303 7.99 -1.44 20.19
C LEU A 303 8.78 -2.10 21.32
N GLU A 304 10.09 -2.28 21.13
CA GLU A 304 10.97 -2.82 22.17
C GLU A 304 11.15 -1.86 23.36
N GLU A 305 11.28 -0.56 23.09
CA GLU A 305 11.38 0.49 24.12
C GLU A 305 10.11 0.54 24.98
N GLU A 306 8.93 0.46 24.36
CA GLU A 306 7.64 0.44 25.06
C GLU A 306 7.48 -0.82 25.93
N HIS A 307 7.85 -1.99 25.42
CA HIS A 307 7.81 -3.23 26.22
C HIS A 307 8.69 -3.14 27.46
N LYS A 308 9.94 -2.67 27.32
CA LYS A 308 10.87 -2.50 28.45
C LYS A 308 10.36 -1.49 29.48
N HIS A 309 9.73 -0.41 29.02
CA HIS A 309 9.14 0.58 29.92
C HIS A 309 8.00 -0.02 30.75
N ASN A 310 7.13 -0.80 30.12
CA ASN A 310 5.99 -1.45 30.79
C ASN A 310 6.43 -2.53 31.79
N GLU A 311 7.48 -3.31 31.49
CA GLU A 311 8.05 -4.27 32.44
C GLU A 311 8.67 -3.59 33.66
N HIS A 312 9.43 -2.51 33.44
CA HIS A 312 10.08 -1.78 34.54
C HIS A 312 9.08 -1.13 35.49
N CYS A 313 7.97 -0.60 34.97
CA CYS A 313 6.89 -0.04 35.79
C CYS A 313 6.13 -1.11 36.60
N ASN A 314 5.96 -2.33 36.07
CA ASN A 314 5.23 -3.40 36.75
C ASN A 314 6.01 -4.08 37.88
N HIS A 315 7.34 -3.95 37.93
CA HIS A 315 8.17 -4.49 39.02
C HIS A 315 8.37 -3.52 40.20
N SER A 316 7.77 -2.33 40.13
CA SER A 316 7.94 -1.26 41.13
C SER A 316 6.76 -1.13 42.11
N HIS A 317 5.83 -2.09 42.11
CA HIS A 317 4.61 -2.09 42.96
C HIS A 317 4.59 -3.21 43.99
#